data_AF-A0A662MJ07-F1
#
_entry.id   AF-A0A662MJ07-F1
#
_cell.length_a   1.000
_cell.length_b   1.000
_cell.length_c   1.000
_cell.angle_alpha   90.00
_cell.angle_beta   90.00
_cell.angle_gamma   90.00
#
_symmetry.space_group_name_H-M   'P 1'
#
loop_
_entity.id
_entity.type
_entity.pdbx_description
1 polymer ?
#
loop_
_entity_poly.entity_id
_entity_poly.type
_entity_poly.pdbx_seq_one_letter_code
_entity_poly.pdbx_strand_id
1 'polypeptide(L)'
;MIIYLLTLLAGLGIGVIASVVGVGGGFLAVPYLMMVCSLEPMEAVGTSLVMVTGTGYSSTIAYLRGDRPKIPLGLSLGIMAVPGVYLGYALLARTAEETFKLAFGVTLMAVAIYLGTGTKGRLATGEWGGRERGRWYYFSPMGFFGGLISAFFGVGGGVIYTPYLILAPRLRPRVAAGTSLLAIAVSGTFAIFIYGYTDHIS
;
A
#
# COMPACT_ATOMS: atom_id res chain seq x y z
N MET A 1 9.89 20.28 -20.59
CA MET A 1 9.78 21.04 -19.32
C MET A 1 8.35 21.05 -18.78
N ILE A 2 7.32 21.40 -19.59
CA ILE A 2 5.90 21.42 -19.19
C ILE A 2 5.40 20.04 -18.70
N ILE A 3 5.72 18.96 -19.41
CA ILE A 3 5.34 17.59 -19.02
C ILE A 3 5.88 17.19 -17.63
N TYR A 4 7.12 17.55 -17.31
CA TYR A 4 7.71 17.25 -15.99
C TYR A 4 7.02 18.03 -14.87
N LEU A 5 6.65 19.29 -15.12
CA LEU A 5 5.91 20.12 -14.17
C LEU A 5 4.49 19.58 -13.92
N LEU A 6 3.80 19.14 -14.98
CA LEU A 6 2.48 18.51 -14.87
C LEU A 6 2.54 17.19 -14.10
N THR A 7 3.55 16.34 -14.37
CA THR A 7 3.76 15.10 -13.62
C THR A 7 4.08 15.35 -12.15
N LEU A 8 4.84 16.39 -11.83
CA LEU A 8 5.14 16.76 -10.45
C LEU A 8 3.87 17.24 -9.71
N LEU A 9 3.05 18.07 -10.35
CA LEU A 9 1.77 18.53 -9.78
C LEU A 9 0.76 17.39 -9.62
N ALA A 10 0.67 16.49 -10.60
CA ALA A 10 -0.18 15.31 -10.54
C ALA A 10 0.27 14.36 -9.42
N GLY A 11 1.57 14.09 -9.32
CA GLY A 11 2.16 13.29 -8.24
C GLY A 11 1.92 13.90 -6.86
N LEU A 12 2.01 15.22 -6.73
CA LEU A 12 1.68 15.93 -5.49
C LEU A 12 0.20 15.75 -5.12
N GLY A 13 -0.71 15.97 -6.08
CA GLY A 13 -2.15 15.81 -5.88
C GLY A 13 -2.54 14.38 -5.49
N ILE A 14 -1.99 13.39 -6.21
CA ILE A 14 -2.14 11.96 -5.91
C ILE A 14 -1.63 11.65 -4.49
N GLY A 15 -0.46 12.17 -4.12
CA GLY A 15 0.14 11.99 -2.80
C GLY A 15 -0.74 12.54 -1.68
N VAL A 16 -1.31 13.74 -1.85
CA VAL A 16 -2.22 14.35 -0.88
C VAL A 16 -3.48 13.49 -0.72
N ILE A 17 -4.15 13.14 -1.82
CA ILE A 17 -5.38 12.32 -1.77
C ILE A 17 -5.08 10.97 -1.12
N ALA A 18 -3.98 10.33 -1.51
CA ALA A 18 -3.57 9.05 -0.97
C ALA A 18 -3.22 9.09 0.52
N SER A 19 -2.59 10.17 0.98
CA SER A 19 -2.24 10.35 2.39
C SER A 19 -3.48 10.50 3.29
N VAL A 20 -4.51 11.18 2.78
CA VAL A 20 -5.79 11.35 3.49
C VAL A 20 -6.54 10.02 3.59
N VAL A 21 -6.52 9.22 2.52
CA VAL A 21 -7.20 7.91 2.46
C VAL A 21 -6.38 6.84 3.22
N GLY A 22 -5.08 7.03 3.41
CA GLY A 22 -4.20 6.09 4.12
C GLY A 22 -3.93 4.79 3.35
N VAL A 23 -4.08 4.81 2.02
CA VAL A 23 -4.03 3.62 1.17
C VAL A 23 -2.68 3.44 0.44
N GLY A 24 -1.84 4.48 0.40
CA GLY A 24 -0.66 4.49 -0.48
C GLY A 24 -1.09 4.81 -1.91
N GLY A 25 -0.51 5.83 -2.53
CA GLY A 25 -1.05 6.46 -3.76
C GLY A 25 -0.90 5.65 -5.04
N GLY A 26 -0.50 4.38 -4.95
CA GLY A 26 -0.11 3.59 -6.12
C GLY A 26 -1.29 3.27 -7.04
N PHE A 27 -2.51 3.23 -6.53
CA PHE A 27 -3.72 3.02 -7.35
C PHE A 27 -3.96 4.14 -8.37
N LEU A 28 -3.44 5.35 -8.12
CA LEU A 28 -3.45 6.46 -9.09
C LEU A 28 -2.11 6.58 -9.83
N ALA A 29 -0.99 6.28 -9.16
CA ALA A 29 0.32 6.41 -9.76
C ALA A 29 0.56 5.39 -10.90
N VAL A 30 0.15 4.12 -10.73
CA VAL A 30 0.32 3.09 -11.78
C VAL A 30 -0.42 3.43 -13.08
N PRO A 31 -1.73 3.72 -13.08
CA PRO A 31 -2.43 4.06 -14.32
C PRO A 31 -1.93 5.38 -14.92
N TYR A 32 -1.53 6.35 -14.07
CA TYR A 32 -0.89 7.57 -14.56
C TYR A 32 0.39 7.27 -15.33
N LEU A 33 1.28 6.45 -14.78
CA LEU A 33 2.54 6.07 -15.42
C LEU A 33 2.32 5.26 -16.71
N MET A 34 1.36 4.34 -16.71
CA MET A 34 1.06 3.56 -17.92
C MET A 34 0.39 4.39 -19.02
N MET A 35 -0.54 5.29 -18.68
CA MET A 35 -1.32 6.03 -19.69
C MET A 35 -0.61 7.31 -20.16
N VAL A 36 0.14 7.98 -19.28
CA VAL A 36 0.79 9.28 -19.57
C VAL A 36 2.25 9.09 -19.93
N CYS A 37 2.96 8.21 -19.23
CA CYS A 37 4.38 7.96 -19.48
C CYS A 37 4.61 6.74 -20.40
N SER A 38 3.54 6.04 -20.82
CA SER A 38 3.59 4.87 -21.69
C SER A 38 4.57 3.78 -21.22
N LEU A 39 4.72 3.64 -19.90
CA LEU A 39 5.61 2.63 -19.30
C LEU A 39 4.96 1.25 -19.33
N GLU A 40 5.80 0.22 -19.47
CA GLU A 40 5.36 -1.17 -19.32
C GLU A 40 4.89 -1.44 -17.88
N PRO A 41 3.98 -2.42 -17.66
CA PRO A 41 3.43 -2.73 -16.33
C PRO A 41 4.49 -2.91 -15.24
N MET A 42 5.60 -3.57 -15.60
CA MET A 42 6.68 -3.87 -14.66
C MET A 42 7.42 -2.61 -14.21
N GLU A 43 7.76 -1.72 -15.14
CA GLU A 43 8.40 -0.43 -14.86
C GLU A 43 7.45 0.52 -14.11
N ALA A 44 6.17 0.53 -14.49
CA ALA A 44 5.15 1.37 -13.85
C ALA A 44 4.94 0.97 -12.39
N VAL A 45 4.87 -0.33 -12.10
CA VAL A 45 4.74 -0.86 -10.73
C VAL A 45 6.00 -0.64 -9.90
N GLY A 46 7.19 -0.86 -10.48
CA GLY A 46 8.46 -0.58 -9.80
C GLY A 46 8.58 0.90 -9.41
N THR A 47 8.25 1.80 -10.33
CA THR A 47 8.30 3.25 -10.09
C THR A 47 7.24 3.69 -9.07
N SER A 48 6.03 3.13 -9.13
CA SER A 48 4.98 3.45 -8.16
C SER A 48 5.33 2.98 -6.75
N LEU A 49 5.98 1.83 -6.60
CA LEU A 49 6.45 1.33 -5.31
C LEU A 49 7.43 2.30 -4.64
N VAL A 50 8.33 2.93 -5.41
CA VAL A 50 9.22 3.98 -4.90
C VAL A 50 8.41 5.18 -4.41
N MET A 51 7.45 5.67 -5.20
CA MET A 51 6.58 6.78 -4.82
C MET A 51 5.76 6.48 -3.57
N VAL A 52 5.16 5.29 -3.50
CA VAL A 52 4.31 4.85 -2.40
C VAL A 52 5.11 4.63 -1.12
N THR A 53 6.32 4.10 -1.23
CA THR A 53 7.23 3.93 -0.08
C THR A 53 7.65 5.28 0.47
N GLY A 54 8.05 6.22 -0.40
CA GLY A 54 8.41 7.59 0.01
C GLY A 54 7.27 8.34 0.68
N THR A 55 6.07 8.26 0.11
CA THR A 55 4.86 8.85 0.73
C THR A 55 4.47 8.15 2.03
N GLY A 56 4.68 6.83 2.14
CA GLY A 56 4.51 6.05 3.36
C GLY A 56 5.42 6.53 4.49
N TYR A 57 6.71 6.75 4.23
CA TYR A 57 7.65 7.31 5.20
C TYR A 57 7.27 8.73 5.62
N SER A 58 7.02 9.62 4.65
CA SER A 58 6.64 11.02 4.91
C SER A 58 5.37 11.10 5.77
N SER A 59 4.35 10.31 5.42
CA SER A 59 3.07 10.29 6.14
C SER A 59 3.20 9.64 7.51
N THR A 60 4.02 8.60 7.66
CA THR A 60 4.30 7.98 8.97
C THR A 60 4.95 8.98 9.92
N ILE A 61 5.92 9.77 9.43
CA ILE A 61 6.57 10.83 10.21
C ILE A 61 5.55 11.92 10.59
N ALA A 62 4.64 12.29 9.69
CA ALA A 62 3.57 13.25 9.98
C ALA A 62 2.63 12.72 11.09
N TYR A 63 2.26 11.45 11.05
CA TYR A 63 1.42 10.81 12.07
C TYR A 63 2.13 10.69 13.43
N LEU A 64 3.44 10.46 13.45
CA LEU A 64 4.22 10.44 14.70
C LEU A 64 4.16 11.75 15.50
N ARG A 65 3.87 12.88 14.85
CA ARG A 65 3.71 14.20 15.49
C ARG A 65 2.31 14.44 16.08
N GLY A 66 1.32 13.61 15.75
CA GLY A 66 -0.07 13.75 16.21
C GLY A 66 -0.58 12.49 16.90
N ASP A 67 -1.30 11.63 16.16
CA ASP A 67 -1.81 10.35 16.63
C ASP A 67 -0.75 9.25 16.46
N ARG A 68 -0.15 8.78 17.56
CA ARG A 68 0.97 7.85 17.53
C ARG A 68 0.59 6.51 16.84
N PRO A 69 1.24 6.14 15.71
CA PRO A 69 1.03 4.84 15.07
C PRO A 69 1.51 3.70 15.97
N LYS A 70 0.90 2.53 15.83
CA LYS A 70 1.28 1.33 16.58
C LYS A 70 2.45 0.64 15.87
N ILE A 71 3.66 1.14 16.15
CA ILE A 71 4.93 0.65 15.60
C ILE A 71 5.06 -0.88 15.54
N PRO A 72 4.84 -1.65 16.63
CA PRO A 72 5.01 -3.12 16.57
C PRO A 72 4.03 -3.81 15.62
N LEU A 73 2.86 -3.20 15.40
CA LEU A 73 1.81 -3.75 14.53
C LEU A 73 2.10 -3.41 13.06
N GLY A 74 2.55 -2.17 12.79
CA GLY A 74 2.98 -1.80 11.44
C GLY A 74 4.22 -2.59 10.98
N LEU A 75 5.19 -2.81 11.87
CA LEU A 75 6.37 -3.63 11.60
C LEU A 75 6.01 -5.09 11.34
N SER A 76 5.12 -5.68 12.15
CA SER A 76 4.74 -7.08 11.95
C SER A 76 4.03 -7.30 10.62
N LEU A 77 3.13 -6.40 10.22
CA LEU A 77 2.51 -6.43 8.90
C LEU A 77 3.53 -6.27 7.78
N GLY A 78 4.48 -5.32 7.93
CA GLY A 78 5.54 -5.09 6.95
C GLY A 78 6.45 -6.31 6.76
N ILE A 79 6.84 -6.99 7.84
CA ILE A 79 7.68 -8.20 7.79
C ILE A 79 6.92 -9.37 7.19
N MET A 80 5.65 -9.55 7.59
CA MET A 80 4.81 -10.63 7.05
C MET A 80 4.45 -10.43 5.57
N ALA A 81 4.59 -9.21 5.05
CA ALA A 81 4.40 -8.90 3.65
C ALA A 81 5.51 -9.44 2.74
N VAL A 82 6.73 -9.62 3.24
CA VAL A 82 7.91 -10.03 2.45
C VAL A 82 7.65 -11.25 1.54
N PRO A 83 7.16 -12.40 2.06
CA PRO A 83 6.86 -13.55 1.20
C PRO A 83 5.79 -13.26 0.15
N GLY A 84 4.80 -12.40 0.48
CA GLY A 84 3.78 -11.96 -0.46
C GLY A 84 4.37 -11.06 -1.55
N VAL A 85 5.27 -10.15 -1.18
CA VAL A 85 5.94 -9.23 -2.10
C VAL A 85 6.74 -10.02 -3.16
N TYR A 86 7.50 -11.03 -2.73
CA TYR A 86 8.24 -11.88 -3.65
C TYR A 86 7.32 -12.62 -4.63
N LEU A 87 6.23 -13.21 -4.11
CA LEU A 87 5.26 -13.91 -4.96
C LEU A 87 4.55 -12.94 -5.91
N GLY A 88 4.24 -11.72 -5.47
CA GLY A 88 3.58 -10.69 -6.27
C GLY A 88 4.45 -10.22 -7.42
N TYR A 89 5.74 -10.00 -7.17
CA TYR A 89 6.73 -9.74 -8.22
C TYR A 89 6.79 -10.90 -9.22
N ALA A 90 6.93 -12.14 -8.74
CA ALA A 90 7.07 -13.32 -9.60
C ALA A 90 5.82 -13.56 -10.47
N LEU A 91 4.63 -13.25 -9.96
CA LEU A 91 3.39 -13.28 -10.72
C LEU A 91 3.36 -12.17 -11.76
N LEU A 92 3.74 -10.94 -11.41
CA LEU A 92 3.75 -9.81 -12.33
C LEU A 92 4.67 -10.08 -13.53
N ALA A 93 5.88 -10.58 -13.26
CA ALA A 93 6.86 -10.92 -14.30
C ALA A 93 6.38 -12.00 -15.30
N ARG A 94 5.35 -12.78 -14.94
CA ARG A 94 4.73 -13.81 -15.80
C ARG A 94 3.39 -13.39 -16.39
N THR A 95 2.92 -12.18 -16.08
CA THR A 95 1.59 -11.71 -16.49
C THR A 95 1.70 -10.85 -17.74
N ALA A 96 0.91 -11.19 -18.76
CA ALA A 96 0.79 -10.37 -19.96
C ALA A 96 0.13 -9.01 -19.65
N GLU A 97 0.50 -7.97 -20.39
CA GLU A 97 0.03 -6.60 -20.18
C GLU A 97 -1.51 -6.47 -20.17
N GLU A 98 -2.20 -7.17 -21.07
CA GLU A 98 -3.66 -7.16 -21.14
C GLU A 98 -4.31 -7.75 -19.88
N THR A 99 -3.79 -8.89 -19.42
CA THR A 99 -4.25 -9.55 -18.19
C THR A 99 -3.97 -8.67 -16.98
N PHE A 100 -2.83 -7.98 -16.94
CA PHE A 100 -2.51 -7.03 -15.88
C PHE A 100 -3.52 -5.87 -15.85
N LYS A 101 -3.79 -5.24 -17.00
CA LYS A 101 -4.76 -4.13 -17.10
C LYS A 101 -6.15 -4.55 -16.63
N LEU A 102 -6.62 -5.73 -17.04
CA LEU A 102 -7.91 -6.29 -16.60
C LEU A 102 -7.91 -6.58 -15.10
N ALA A 103 -6.90 -7.27 -14.57
CA ALA A 103 -6.79 -7.59 -13.15
C ALA A 103 -6.71 -6.33 -12.27
N PHE A 104 -5.98 -5.31 -12.73
CA PHE A 104 -5.88 -4.02 -12.07
C PHE A 104 -7.23 -3.29 -12.06
N GLY A 105 -7.93 -3.27 -13.20
CA GLY A 105 -9.27 -2.68 -13.31
C GLY A 105 -10.30 -3.35 -12.40
N VAL A 106 -10.33 -4.68 -12.34
CA VAL A 106 -11.19 -5.43 -11.42
C VAL A 106 -10.85 -5.12 -9.97
N THR A 107 -9.56 -5.02 -9.64
CA THR A 107 -9.11 -4.67 -8.28
C THR A 107 -9.57 -3.26 -7.91
N LEU A 108 -9.40 -2.27 -8.79
CA LEU A 108 -9.92 -0.91 -8.58
C LEU A 108 -11.44 -0.89 -8.38
N MET A 109 -12.17 -1.67 -9.16
CA MET A 109 -13.62 -1.80 -8.99
C MET A 109 -13.98 -2.40 -7.63
N ALA A 110 -13.27 -3.45 -7.20
CA ALA A 110 -13.48 -4.07 -5.89
C ALA A 110 -13.18 -3.08 -4.75
N VAL A 111 -12.12 -2.28 -4.88
CA VAL A 111 -11.79 -1.22 -3.91
C VAL A 111 -12.85 -0.13 -3.89
N ALA A 112 -13.34 0.30 -5.06
CA ALA A 112 -14.40 1.29 -5.17
C ALA A 112 -15.71 0.80 -4.54
N ILE A 113 -16.10 -0.45 -4.78
CA ILE A 113 -17.26 -1.09 -4.15
C ILE A 113 -17.05 -1.19 -2.64
N TYR A 114 -15.87 -1.62 -2.19
CA TYR A 114 -15.54 -1.74 -0.77
C TYR A 114 -15.64 -0.39 -0.04
N LEU A 115 -15.10 0.68 -0.64
CA LEU A 115 -15.21 2.04 -0.12
C LEU A 115 -16.65 2.57 -0.17
N GLY A 116 -17.37 2.32 -1.27
CA GLY A 116 -18.74 2.80 -1.51
C GLY A 116 -19.81 2.10 -0.69
N THR A 117 -19.64 0.81 -0.39
CA THR A 117 -20.54 0.04 0.50
C THR A 117 -20.35 0.39 1.97
N GLY A 118 -19.36 1.24 2.28
CA GLY A 118 -19.30 2.03 3.48
C GLY A 118 -18.55 1.37 4.61
N THR A 119 -17.42 1.98 4.95
CA THR A 119 -17.01 2.08 6.35
C THR A 119 -18.01 3.04 7.04
N LYS A 120 -19.24 2.58 7.32
CA LYS A 120 -20.08 3.25 8.31
C LYS A 120 -19.26 3.29 9.58
N GLY A 121 -18.79 4.48 9.97
CA GLY A 121 -17.91 4.71 11.09
C GLY A 121 -18.46 4.09 12.37
N ARG A 122 -18.11 2.83 12.64
CA ARG A 122 -18.13 2.30 13.99
C ARG A 122 -16.92 2.93 14.65
N LEU A 123 -17.18 4.06 15.31
CA LEU A 123 -16.28 4.76 16.21
C LEU A 123 -15.81 3.74 17.26
N ALA A 124 -14.71 3.07 16.97
CA ALA A 124 -14.11 2.14 17.90
C ALA A 124 -13.25 2.92 18.88
N THR A 125 -13.75 3.02 20.10
CA THR A 125 -13.11 3.56 21.31
C THR A 125 -12.16 2.54 21.97
N GLY A 126 -11.62 1.58 21.20
CA GLY A 126 -10.75 0.53 21.73
C GLY A 126 -9.30 0.97 21.82
N GLU A 127 -8.82 1.24 23.03
CA GLU A 127 -7.39 1.37 23.31
C GLU A 127 -6.71 0.00 23.17
N TRP A 128 -5.51 -0.06 22.54
CA TRP A 128 -4.68 -1.25 22.71
C TRP A 128 -4.17 -1.25 24.14
N GLY A 129 -4.61 -2.21 24.93
CA GLY A 129 -4.06 -2.47 26.25
C GLY A 129 -3.75 -3.94 26.41
N GLY A 130 -2.47 -4.25 26.70
CA GLY A 130 -1.93 -5.43 27.43
C GLY A 130 -2.28 -6.86 27.01
N ARG A 131 -3.55 -7.16 26.72
CA ARG A 131 -4.11 -8.51 26.55
C ARG A 131 -4.03 -9.04 25.10
N GLU A 132 -3.78 -8.18 24.12
CA GLU A 132 -3.77 -8.54 22.68
C GLU A 132 -2.40 -8.99 22.14
N ARG A 133 -1.36 -9.02 22.99
CA ARG A 133 0.02 -9.43 22.63
C ARG A 133 0.11 -10.87 22.11
N GLY A 134 -0.84 -11.74 22.45
CA GLY A 134 -0.94 -13.13 21.97
C GLY A 134 -1.69 -13.32 20.64
N ARG A 135 -2.21 -12.25 20.02
CA ARG A 135 -3.04 -12.33 18.80
C ARG A 135 -2.26 -12.11 17.49
N TRP A 136 -0.92 -12.09 17.55
CA TRP A 136 -0.01 -11.90 16.41
C TRP A 136 -0.22 -12.91 15.27
N TYR A 137 -0.74 -14.11 15.57
CA TYR A 137 -1.05 -15.14 14.57
C TYR A 137 -2.14 -14.73 13.56
N TYR A 138 -3.10 -13.88 13.95
CA TYR A 138 -4.13 -13.39 13.01
C TYR A 138 -3.59 -12.37 11.99
N PHE A 139 -2.44 -11.73 12.28
CA PHE A 139 -1.87 -10.67 11.43
C PHE A 139 -1.02 -11.21 10.27
N SER A 140 -0.56 -12.46 10.35
CA SER A 140 0.35 -13.08 9.37
C SER A 140 -0.24 -13.25 7.96
N PRO A 141 -1.47 -13.80 7.76
CA PRO A 141 -2.01 -13.96 6.40
C PRO A 141 -2.33 -12.61 5.74
N MET A 142 -2.80 -11.62 6.51
CA MET A 142 -3.12 -10.30 5.98
C MET A 142 -1.88 -9.51 5.56
N GLY A 143 -0.77 -9.64 6.30
CA GLY A 143 0.54 -9.14 5.88
C GLY A 143 0.94 -9.72 4.52
N PHE A 144 0.85 -11.04 4.37
CA PHE A 144 1.17 -11.74 3.12
C PHE A 144 0.30 -11.25 1.95
N PHE A 145 -1.03 -11.25 2.08
CA PHE A 145 -1.92 -10.79 1.00
C PHE A 145 -1.76 -9.30 0.70
N GLY A 146 -1.52 -8.48 1.73
CA GLY A 146 -1.16 -7.07 1.57
C GLY A 146 0.11 -6.88 0.77
N GLY A 147 1.15 -7.67 1.05
CA GLY A 147 2.39 -7.68 0.29
C GLY A 147 2.21 -8.16 -1.15
N LEU A 148 1.43 -9.22 -1.36
CA LEU A 148 1.11 -9.80 -2.67
C LEU A 148 0.44 -8.77 -3.58
N ILE A 149 -0.64 -8.17 -3.10
CA ILE A 149 -1.42 -7.17 -3.85
C ILE A 149 -0.60 -5.88 -4.03
N SER A 150 0.19 -5.50 -3.02
CA SER A 150 1.10 -4.36 -3.10
C SER A 150 2.16 -4.52 -4.18
N ALA A 151 2.80 -5.69 -4.24
CA ALA A 151 3.89 -5.94 -5.18
C ALA A 151 3.40 -6.26 -6.58
N PHE A 152 2.23 -6.89 -6.72
CA PHE A 152 1.65 -7.18 -8.03
C PHE A 152 1.11 -5.89 -8.68
N PHE A 153 0.34 -5.08 -7.96
CA PHE A 153 -0.34 -3.91 -8.53
C PHE A 153 0.34 -2.57 -8.24
N GLY A 154 1.42 -2.53 -7.46
CA GLY A 154 2.13 -1.30 -7.13
C GLY A 154 1.35 -0.31 -6.27
N VAL A 155 0.23 -0.73 -5.66
CA VAL A 155 -0.70 0.15 -4.92
C VAL A 155 -0.20 0.53 -3.53
N GLY A 156 0.66 -0.31 -2.91
CA GLY A 156 0.91 -0.25 -1.48
C GLY A 156 -0.20 -1.00 -0.74
N GLY A 157 0.14 -1.93 0.15
CA GLY A 157 -0.82 -2.79 0.85
C GLY A 157 -1.87 -2.08 1.71
N GLY A 158 -1.89 -0.74 1.74
CA GLY A 158 -2.82 0.10 2.50
C GLY A 158 -4.30 -0.12 2.18
N VAL A 159 -4.62 -0.52 0.94
CA VAL A 159 -5.98 -0.96 0.56
C VAL A 159 -6.49 -2.06 1.48
N ILE A 160 -5.60 -2.94 1.94
CA ILE A 160 -5.93 -4.10 2.78
C ILE A 160 -5.63 -3.77 4.23
N TYR A 161 -4.47 -3.18 4.53
CA TYR A 161 -4.04 -2.90 5.89
C TYR A 161 -4.97 -1.92 6.60
N THR A 162 -5.36 -0.82 5.96
CA THR A 162 -6.19 0.20 6.61
C THR A 162 -7.55 -0.33 7.07
N PRO A 163 -8.37 -0.98 6.21
CA PRO A 163 -9.61 -1.57 6.67
C PRO A 163 -9.42 -2.73 7.64
N TYR A 164 -8.39 -3.55 7.45
CA TYR A 164 -8.09 -4.64 8.36
C TYR A 164 -7.80 -4.13 9.77
N LEU A 165 -7.03 -3.05 9.90
CA LEU A 165 -6.72 -2.40 11.18
C LEU A 165 -7.93 -1.73 11.83
N ILE A 166 -8.88 -1.28 11.05
CA ILE A 166 -10.15 -0.72 11.55
C ILE A 166 -11.09 -1.85 12.00
N LEU A 167 -11.13 -2.98 11.31
CA LEU A 167 -12.09 -4.07 11.57
C LEU A 167 -11.62 -5.05 12.64
N ALA A 168 -10.37 -5.51 12.58
CA ALA A 168 -9.89 -6.61 13.43
C ALA A 168 -9.44 -6.13 14.83
N PRO A 169 -8.44 -5.22 14.97
CA PRO A 169 -8.08 -4.63 16.26
C PRO A 169 -8.96 -3.44 16.67
N ARG A 170 -9.98 -3.07 15.88
CA ARG A 170 -10.91 -1.96 16.17
C ARG A 170 -10.16 -0.66 16.49
N LEU A 171 -9.14 -0.35 15.70
CA LEU A 171 -8.35 0.86 15.87
C LEU A 171 -9.10 2.08 15.41
N ARG A 172 -8.84 3.22 16.06
CA ARG A 172 -9.26 4.53 15.57
C ARG A 172 -8.77 4.72 14.12
N PRO A 173 -9.61 5.21 13.18
CA PRO A 173 -9.22 5.38 11.78
C PRO A 173 -7.91 6.13 11.58
N ARG A 174 -7.66 7.17 12.39
CA ARG A 174 -6.40 7.94 12.37
C ARG A 174 -5.18 7.09 12.77
N VAL A 175 -5.27 6.31 13.85
CA VAL A 175 -4.18 5.43 14.31
C VAL A 175 -3.98 4.24 13.34
N ALA A 176 -5.07 3.72 12.77
CA ALA A 176 -5.04 2.67 11.76
C ALA A 176 -4.31 3.13 10.50
N ALA A 177 -4.65 4.32 9.98
CA ALA A 177 -3.98 4.92 8.83
C ALA A 177 -2.49 5.14 9.07
N GLY A 178 -2.09 5.68 10.23
CA GLY A 178 -0.68 5.83 10.57
C GLY A 178 0.07 4.49 10.67
N THR A 179 -0.61 3.44 11.15
CA THR A 179 -0.02 2.09 11.31
C THR A 179 0.09 1.36 9.97
N SER A 180 -0.88 1.52 9.07
CA SER A 180 -0.82 0.95 7.72
C SER A 180 0.23 1.65 6.86
N LEU A 181 0.38 2.97 6.96
CA LEU A 181 1.44 3.72 6.29
C LEU A 181 2.84 3.26 6.71
N LEU A 182 3.02 2.92 8.00
CA LEU A 182 4.27 2.33 8.48
C LEU A 182 4.49 0.93 7.88
N ALA A 183 3.45 0.10 7.83
CA ALA A 183 3.53 -1.21 7.18
C ALA A 183 3.87 -1.10 5.68
N ILE A 184 3.32 -0.11 4.99
CA ILE A 184 3.61 0.21 3.58
C ILE A 184 5.06 0.65 3.42
N ALA A 185 5.58 1.51 4.30
CA ALA A 185 6.97 1.95 4.23
C ALA A 185 7.95 0.78 4.39
N VAL A 186 7.69 -0.12 5.35
CA VAL A 186 8.51 -1.31 5.59
C VAL A 186 8.40 -2.30 4.43
N SER A 187 7.18 -2.73 4.07
CA SER A 187 6.97 -3.67 2.97
C SER A 187 7.42 -3.12 1.61
N GLY A 188 7.25 -1.82 1.39
CA GLY A 188 7.68 -1.10 0.20
C GLY A 188 9.19 -1.08 0.04
N THR A 189 9.95 -0.96 1.14
CA THR A 189 11.42 -1.06 1.11
C THR A 189 11.87 -2.45 0.63
N PHE A 190 11.22 -3.51 1.12
CA PHE A 190 11.48 -4.87 0.64
C PHE A 190 11.06 -5.05 -0.82
N ALA A 191 9.94 -4.43 -1.24
CA ALA A 191 9.51 -4.47 -2.63
C ALA A 191 10.50 -3.78 -3.57
N ILE A 192 10.98 -2.58 -3.22
CA ILE A 192 12.01 -1.88 -3.99
C ILE A 192 13.27 -2.73 -4.08
N PHE A 193 13.68 -3.36 -2.97
CA PHE A 193 14.85 -4.23 -2.97
C PHE A 193 14.67 -5.44 -3.88
N ILE A 194 13.52 -6.11 -3.86
CA ILE A 194 13.22 -7.27 -4.72
C ILE A 194 13.17 -6.87 -6.19
N TYR A 195 12.47 -5.77 -6.52
CA TYR A 195 12.40 -5.26 -7.89
C TYR A 195 13.78 -4.84 -8.41
N GLY A 196 14.52 -4.04 -7.64
CA GLY A 196 15.85 -3.56 -8.03
C GLY A 196 16.91 -4.65 -8.10
N TYR A 197 16.84 -5.69 -7.26
CA TYR A 197 17.78 -6.80 -7.33
C TYR A 197 17.49 -7.73 -8.51
N THR A 198 16.23 -7.86 -8.91
CA THR A 198 15.84 -8.82 -9.97
C THR A 198 15.88 -8.19 -11.37
N ASP A 199 15.63 -6.89 -11.52
CA ASP A 199 15.83 -6.15 -12.78
C ASP A 199 17.31 -6.13 -13.23
N HIS A 200 18.26 -6.29 -12.29
CA HIS A 200 19.68 -6.41 -12.64
C HIS A 200 20.09 -7.77 -13.19
N ILE A 201 19.20 -8.78 -13.18
CA ILE A 201 19.50 -10.16 -13.61
C ILE A 201 18.86 -10.48 -14.99
N SER A 202 17.97 -9.62 -15.50
CA SER A 202 17.28 -9.76 -16.79
C SER A 202 17.95 -8.99 -17.93
#